data_AF-A0A924A5Y9-F1
#
_entry.id   AF-A0A924A5Y9-F1
#
_cell.length_a   1.000
_cell.length_b   1.000
_cell.length_c   1.000
_cell.angle_alpha   90.00
_cell.angle_beta   90.00
_cell.angle_gamma   90.00
#
_symmetry.space_group_name_H-M   'P 1'
#
loop_
_entity.id
_entity.type
_entity.pdbx_description
1 polymer ?
#
loop_
_entity_poly.entity_id
_entity_poly.type
_entity_poly.pdbx_seq_one_letter_code
_entity_poly.pdbx_strand_id
1 'polypeptide(L)'
;TDAIMTTKQTEFLPDNLMKALDSTNQQHQLVISEHQLYPYTANTNKQSFFTPMIVFSFLLIGIILLSLSANKKAIGFLNRFDGLLFFLTGALGILFVFMWTSTDHSMVKNNFNLIWAWPMHAIIAFFVNSKKSWVKKYFAVTIGGLILVLMAWFILPQQMNNALLPIVLLLLYRSTCRFQAF
;
A
#
# COMPACT_ATOMS: atom_id res chain seq x y z
N THR A 1 19.34 21.69 -7.00
CA THR A 1 18.61 21.94 -8.26
C THR A 1 18.96 20.82 -9.20
N ASP A 2 17.97 20.11 -9.73
CA ASP A 2 18.23 19.04 -10.69
C ASP A 2 18.76 19.65 -11.99
N ALA A 3 19.96 19.23 -12.38
CA ALA A 3 20.55 19.63 -13.64
C ALA A 3 20.01 18.76 -14.76
N ILE A 4 19.66 19.36 -15.90
CA ILE A 4 19.27 18.61 -17.10
C ILE A 4 20.51 17.85 -17.59
N MET A 5 20.44 16.53 -17.64
CA MET A 5 21.57 15.71 -18.10
C MET A 5 21.82 15.91 -19.59
N THR A 6 23.10 16.02 -19.95
CA THR A 6 23.56 15.97 -21.34
C THR A 6 23.57 14.52 -21.84
N THR A 7 23.50 14.30 -23.17
CA THR A 7 23.54 12.95 -23.77
C THR A 7 24.72 12.12 -23.26
N LYS A 8 25.90 12.72 -23.14
CA LYS A 8 27.10 12.04 -22.62
C LYS A 8 26.95 11.58 -21.16
N GLN A 9 26.22 12.33 -20.34
CA GLN A 9 26.00 11.99 -18.93
C GLN A 9 24.97 10.86 -18.77
N THR A 10 24.12 10.61 -19.78
CA THR A 10 23.16 9.51 -19.74
C THR A 10 23.75 8.19 -20.24
N GLU A 11 24.93 8.20 -20.87
CA GLU A 11 25.67 7.03 -21.37
C GLU A 11 26.23 6.13 -20.25
N PHE A 12 26.09 6.48 -18.97
CA PHE A 12 26.35 5.53 -17.88
C PHE A 12 25.39 4.33 -17.91
N LEU A 13 24.16 4.53 -18.42
CA LEU A 13 23.24 3.41 -18.63
C LEU A 13 23.65 2.63 -19.89
N PRO A 14 23.82 1.30 -19.82
CA PRO A 14 24.24 0.46 -20.94
C PRO A 14 23.43 0.68 -22.22
N ASP A 15 22.10 0.84 -22.10
CA ASP A 15 21.21 1.05 -23.25
C ASP A 15 21.44 2.40 -23.94
N ASN A 16 21.80 3.43 -23.18
CA ASN A 16 22.08 4.75 -23.73
C ASN A 16 23.46 4.78 -24.38
N LEU A 17 24.44 4.11 -23.77
CA LEU A 17 25.77 3.94 -24.36
C LEU A 17 25.70 3.19 -25.69
N MET A 18 24.96 2.09 -25.74
CA MET A 18 24.77 1.30 -26.96
C MET A 18 24.20 2.18 -28.08
N LYS A 19 23.11 2.90 -27.82
CA LYS A 19 22.52 3.85 -28.79
C LYS A 19 23.47 4.97 -29.19
N ALA A 20 24.26 5.49 -28.26
CA ALA A 20 25.25 6.53 -28.54
C ALA A 20 26.37 6.01 -29.47
N LEU A 21 26.81 4.76 -29.28
CA LEU A 21 27.78 4.09 -30.15
C LEU A 21 27.20 3.81 -31.55
N ASP A 22 25.95 3.37 -31.63
CA ASP A 22 25.25 3.09 -32.89
C ASP A 22 24.95 4.35 -33.72
N SER A 23 24.75 5.50 -33.05
CA SER A 23 24.41 6.77 -33.70
C SER A 23 25.62 7.59 -34.19
N THR A 24 26.82 7.01 -34.17
CA THR A 24 28.02 7.68 -34.67
C THR A 24 28.00 7.88 -36.19
N ASN A 25 28.45 9.05 -36.66
CA ASN A 25 28.43 9.43 -38.09
C ASN A 25 29.21 8.43 -38.96
N GLN A 26 28.78 8.26 -40.22
CA GLN A 26 29.34 7.30 -41.19
C GLN A 26 30.86 7.37 -41.41
N GLN A 27 31.52 8.48 -41.07
CA GLN A 27 32.98 8.61 -41.13
C GLN A 27 33.74 7.96 -39.96
N HIS A 28 33.06 7.75 -38.82
CA HIS A 28 33.61 7.15 -37.61
C HIS A 28 32.62 6.14 -37.01
N GLN A 29 32.14 5.21 -37.83
CA GLN A 29 31.23 4.17 -37.39
C GLN A 29 31.96 3.23 -36.41
N LEU A 30 31.57 3.28 -35.14
CA LEU A 30 32.18 2.47 -34.07
C LEU A 30 31.60 1.06 -33.99
N VAL A 31 30.34 0.87 -34.43
CA VAL A 31 29.64 -0.41 -34.38
C VAL A 31 29.51 -0.99 -35.78
N ILE A 32 30.18 -2.12 -36.00
CA ILE A 32 30.22 -2.82 -37.30
C ILE A 32 29.10 -3.86 -37.39
N SER A 33 28.78 -4.52 -36.28
CA SER A 33 27.73 -5.55 -36.21
C SER A 33 27.19 -5.65 -34.78
N GLU A 34 25.87 -5.75 -34.65
CA GLU A 34 25.15 -6.02 -33.42
C GLU A 34 24.60 -7.45 -33.45
N HIS A 35 24.72 -8.18 -32.35
CA HIS A 35 24.14 -9.51 -32.23
C HIS A 35 23.38 -9.64 -30.91
N GLN A 36 22.06 -9.81 -30.98
CA GLN A 36 21.24 -10.09 -29.82
C GLN A 36 21.41 -11.56 -29.40
N LEU A 37 22.18 -11.81 -28.33
CA LEU A 37 22.43 -13.15 -27.81
C LEU A 37 21.19 -13.80 -27.18
N TYR A 38 20.27 -12.97 -26.66
CA TYR A 38 19.03 -13.42 -26.03
C TYR A 38 17.85 -12.58 -26.54
N PRO A 39 17.00 -13.12 -27.43
CA PRO A 39 15.78 -12.43 -27.84
C PRO A 39 14.87 -12.26 -26.63
N TYR A 40 14.53 -11.02 -26.30
CA TYR A 40 13.51 -10.76 -25.29
C TYR A 40 12.18 -11.24 -25.83
N THR A 41 11.74 -12.41 -25.39
CA THR A 41 10.36 -12.83 -25.56
C THR A 41 9.55 -12.04 -24.55
N ALA A 42 8.76 -11.08 -25.05
CA ALA A 42 7.76 -10.43 -24.23
C ALA A 42 6.87 -11.52 -23.64
N ASN A 43 7.04 -11.82 -22.35
CA ASN A 43 6.15 -12.72 -21.64
C ASN A 43 4.78 -12.06 -21.69
N THR A 44 3.91 -12.57 -22.57
CA THR A 44 2.47 -12.34 -22.51
C THR A 44 1.93 -13.13 -21.33
N ASN A 45 2.43 -12.78 -20.14
CA ASN A 45 1.97 -13.31 -18.88
C ASN A 45 0.49 -12.96 -18.81
N LYS A 46 -0.37 -13.97 -19.07
CA LYS A 46 -1.81 -13.85 -18.90
C LYS A 46 -2.01 -13.36 -17.47
N GLN A 47 -2.64 -12.20 -17.32
CA GLN A 47 -2.95 -11.63 -16.02
C GLN A 47 -3.65 -12.70 -15.19
N SER A 48 -3.03 -13.10 -14.08
CA SER A 48 -3.63 -14.08 -13.18
C SER A 48 -4.92 -13.50 -12.61
N PHE A 49 -6.00 -14.28 -12.63
CA PHE A 49 -7.25 -13.93 -11.97
C PHE A 49 -7.10 -13.83 -10.44
N PHE A 50 -5.99 -14.34 -9.88
CA PHE A 50 -5.69 -14.27 -8.46
C PHE A 50 -4.88 -13.01 -8.13
N THR A 51 -5.56 -11.88 -7.99
CA THR A 51 -4.95 -10.59 -7.61
C THR A 51 -5.23 -10.25 -6.15
N PRO A 52 -4.34 -9.49 -5.48
CA PRO A 52 -4.56 -9.06 -4.09
C PRO A 52 -5.89 -8.30 -3.89
N MET A 53 -6.28 -7.49 -4.87
CA MET A 53 -7.57 -6.79 -4.88
C MET A 53 -8.75 -7.75 -4.73
N ILE A 54 -8.76 -8.84 -5.52
CA ILE A 54 -9.84 -9.83 -5.51
C ILE A 54 -9.85 -10.57 -4.17
N VAL A 55 -8.68 -10.99 -3.67
CA VAL A 55 -8.56 -11.69 -2.37
C VAL A 55 -9.08 -10.82 -1.23
N PHE A 56 -8.67 -9.56 -1.16
CA PHE A 56 -9.11 -8.65 -0.10
C PHE A 56 -10.58 -8.25 -0.24
N SER A 57 -11.13 -8.22 -1.46
CA SER A 57 -12.55 -8.00 -1.68
C SER A 57 -13.40 -9.17 -1.19
N PHE A 58 -12.99 -10.41 -1.44
CA PHE A 58 -13.67 -11.59 -0.88
C PHE A 58 -13.59 -11.63 0.64
N LEU A 59 -12.43 -11.27 1.22
CA LEU A 59 -12.28 -11.12 2.67
C LEU A 59 -13.28 -10.09 3.22
N LEU A 60 -13.36 -8.90 2.61
CA LEU A 60 -14.29 -7.84 3.01
C LEU A 60 -15.74 -8.34 3.02
N ILE A 61 -16.18 -8.94 1.90
CA ILE A 61 -17.55 -9.46 1.77
C ILE A 61 -17.80 -10.56 2.81
N GLY A 62 -16.88 -11.50 2.98
CA GLY A 62 -16.99 -12.58 3.96
C GLY A 62 -17.13 -12.06 5.39
N ILE A 63 -16.37 -11.03 5.77
CA ILE A 63 -16.46 -10.41 7.10
C ILE A 63 -17.76 -9.62 7.28
N ILE A 64 -18.23 -8.90 6.25
CA ILE A 64 -19.53 -8.21 6.31
C ILE A 64 -20.65 -9.23 6.53
N LEU A 65 -20.70 -10.30 5.74
CA LEU A 65 -21.71 -11.35 5.87
C LEU A 65 -21.65 -12.01 7.26
N LEU A 66 -20.45 -12.28 7.77
CA LEU A 66 -20.29 -12.84 9.10
C LEU A 66 -20.75 -11.87 10.20
N SER A 67 -20.56 -10.56 10.00
CA SER A 67 -20.97 -9.52 10.94
C SER A 67 -22.48 -9.30 10.98
N LEU A 68 -23.21 -9.69 9.94
CA LEU A 68 -24.68 -9.71 9.93
C LEU A 68 -25.25 -10.92 10.69
N SER A 69 -24.43 -11.93 10.99
CA SER A 69 -24.87 -13.10 11.74
C SER A 69 -25.02 -12.80 13.23
N ALA A 70 -26.17 -13.16 13.81
CA ALA A 70 -26.41 -13.09 15.26
C ALA A 70 -25.74 -14.25 16.05
N ASN A 71 -24.98 -15.13 15.38
CA ASN A 71 -24.38 -16.30 16.02
C ASN A 71 -23.26 -15.89 17.00
N LYS A 72 -23.37 -16.31 18.26
CA LYS A 72 -22.36 -16.05 19.31
C LYS A 72 -20.94 -16.48 18.91
N LYS A 73 -20.80 -17.60 18.16
CA LYS A 73 -19.49 -18.06 17.66
C LYS A 73 -18.91 -17.09 16.62
N ALA A 74 -19.76 -16.57 15.72
CA ALA A 74 -19.37 -15.59 14.70
C ALA A 74 -18.91 -14.28 15.36
N ILE A 75 -19.69 -13.77 16.33
CA ILE A 75 -19.34 -12.59 17.12
C ILE A 75 -17.99 -12.78 17.84
N GLY A 76 -17.79 -13.94 18.49
CA GLY A 76 -16.53 -14.28 19.17
C GLY A 76 -15.33 -14.35 18.22
N PHE A 77 -15.52 -14.91 17.01
CA PHE A 77 -14.50 -14.91 15.96
C PHE A 77 -14.15 -13.48 15.52
N LEU A 78 -15.16 -12.67 15.22
CA LEU A 78 -14.99 -11.27 14.78
C LEU A 78 -14.27 -10.42 15.84
N ASN A 79 -14.49 -10.69 17.13
CA ASN A 79 -13.76 -10.03 18.22
C ASN A 79 -12.26 -10.32 18.20
N ARG A 80 -11.86 -11.56 17.87
CA ARG A 80 -10.42 -11.91 17.74
C ARG A 80 -9.85 -11.41 16.43
N PHE A 81 -10.63 -11.50 15.36
CA PHE A 81 -10.28 -11.00 14.04
C PHE A 81 -9.96 -9.50 14.10
N ASP A 82 -10.80 -8.71 14.76
CA ASP A 82 -10.56 -7.26 14.89
C ASP A 82 -9.26 -6.96 15.64
N GLY A 83 -8.97 -7.70 16.72
CA GLY A 83 -7.68 -7.60 17.41
C GLY A 83 -6.50 -7.84 16.46
N LEU A 84 -6.55 -8.92 15.68
CA LEU A 84 -5.51 -9.24 14.69
C LEU A 84 -5.40 -8.19 13.59
N LEU A 85 -6.54 -7.74 13.04
CA LEU A 85 -6.61 -6.75 11.96
C LEU A 85 -5.97 -5.43 12.38
N PHE A 86 -6.33 -4.90 13.55
CA PHE A 86 -5.74 -3.67 14.07
C PHE A 86 -4.28 -3.85 14.48
N PHE A 87 -3.90 -5.02 15.00
CA PHE A 87 -2.51 -5.31 15.34
C PHE A 87 -1.62 -5.28 14.10
N LEU A 88 -1.99 -6.00 13.04
CA LEU A 88 -1.23 -6.04 11.79
C LEU A 88 -1.17 -4.67 11.12
N THR A 89 -2.29 -3.94 11.10
CA THR A 89 -2.35 -2.57 10.55
C THR A 89 -1.45 -1.62 11.34
N GLY A 90 -1.44 -1.73 12.67
CA GLY A 90 -0.56 -0.92 13.52
C GLY A 90 0.91 -1.29 13.41
N ALA A 91 1.22 -2.58 13.31
CA ALA A 91 2.59 -3.06 13.06
C ALA A 91 3.13 -2.53 11.72
N LEU A 92 2.27 -2.50 10.69
CA LEU A 92 2.57 -1.90 9.40
C LEU A 92 2.81 -0.38 9.54
N GLY A 93 2.02 0.30 10.36
CA GLY A 93 2.26 1.70 10.74
C GLY A 93 3.59 1.93 11.43
N ILE A 94 3.97 1.09 12.39
CA ILE A 94 5.28 1.15 13.06
C ILE A 94 6.40 1.00 12.03
N LEU A 95 6.27 0.05 11.10
CA LEU A 95 7.21 -0.12 10.00
C LEU A 95 7.33 1.14 9.15
N PHE A 96 6.21 1.79 8.80
CA PHE A 96 6.25 3.05 8.05
C PHE A 96 6.92 4.19 8.81
N VAL A 97 6.69 4.33 10.11
CA VAL A 97 7.40 5.32 10.95
C VAL A 97 8.89 5.01 10.99
N PHE A 98 9.25 3.73 11.13
CA PHE A 98 10.64 3.30 11.12
C PHE A 98 11.32 3.66 9.79
N MET A 99 10.69 3.34 8.66
CA MET A 99 11.24 3.69 7.34
C MET A 99 11.31 5.21 7.12
N TRP A 100 10.33 5.98 7.59
CA TRP A 100 10.37 7.43 7.46
C TRP A 100 11.53 8.02 8.28
N THR A 101 11.75 7.55 9.50
CA THR A 101 12.75 8.13 10.41
C THR A 101 14.17 7.59 10.22
N SER A 102 14.32 6.35 9.77
CA SER A 102 15.60 5.63 9.75
C SER A 102 16.29 5.62 8.39
N THR A 103 15.63 6.09 7.33
CA THR A 103 16.18 6.06 5.97
C THR A 103 16.26 7.47 5.37
N ASP A 104 17.40 7.83 4.81
CA ASP A 104 17.60 9.13 4.12
C ASP A 104 16.97 9.19 2.72
N HIS A 105 16.29 8.13 2.29
CA HIS A 105 15.59 8.09 1.01
C HIS A 105 14.35 9.00 1.00
N SER A 106 14.36 10.00 0.11
CA SER A 106 13.27 10.95 -0.11
C SER A 106 11.93 10.29 -0.42
N MET A 107 11.95 9.14 -1.09
CA MET A 107 10.76 8.33 -1.46
C MET A 107 9.94 7.85 -0.26
N VAL A 108 10.54 7.74 0.93
CA VAL A 108 9.86 7.21 2.14
C VAL A 108 9.55 8.31 3.16
N LYS A 109 9.92 9.56 2.86
CA LYS A 109 9.52 10.74 3.64
C LYS A 109 8.08 11.12 3.30
N ASN A 110 7.34 11.61 4.30
CA ASN A 110 5.93 12.03 4.17
C ASN A 110 4.99 10.91 3.69
N ASN A 111 5.09 9.71 4.29
CA ASN A 111 4.27 8.57 3.90
C ASN A 111 2.80 8.72 4.32
N PHE A 112 1.92 9.08 3.40
CA PHE A 112 0.49 9.31 3.65
C PHE A 112 -0.27 8.03 4.02
N ASN A 113 0.30 6.84 3.81
CA ASN A 113 -0.30 5.59 4.28
C ASN A 113 -0.39 5.52 5.82
N LEU A 114 0.35 6.36 6.55
CA LEU A 114 0.23 6.46 8.01
C LEU A 114 -1.16 6.93 8.47
N ILE A 115 -1.96 7.58 7.61
CA ILE A 115 -3.30 8.03 8.00
C ILE A 115 -4.23 6.83 8.25
N TRP A 116 -4.16 5.80 7.40
CA TRP A 116 -4.98 4.58 7.56
C TRP A 116 -4.22 3.47 8.31
N ALA A 117 -2.89 3.42 8.21
CA ALA A 117 -2.03 2.51 8.94
C ALA A 117 -1.36 3.22 10.13
N TRP A 118 -2.18 3.78 11.02
CA TRP A 118 -1.65 4.53 12.16
C TRP A 118 -1.01 3.59 13.21
N PRO A 119 0.22 3.85 13.70
CA PRO A 119 0.93 2.96 14.62
C PRO A 119 0.15 2.62 15.90
N MET A 120 -0.70 3.54 16.39
CA MET A 120 -1.50 3.33 17.59
C MET A 120 -2.52 2.19 17.44
N HIS A 121 -2.84 1.75 16.21
CA HIS A 121 -3.67 0.55 16.00
C HIS A 121 -3.06 -0.68 16.68
N ALA A 122 -1.73 -0.76 16.81
CA ALA A 122 -1.04 -1.87 17.48
C ALA A 122 -1.40 -1.95 18.96
N ILE A 123 -1.56 -0.81 19.62
CA ILE A 123 -1.99 -0.75 21.03
C ILE A 123 -3.50 -1.00 21.12
N ILE A 124 -4.29 -0.39 20.24
CA ILE A 124 -5.76 -0.55 20.24
C ILE A 124 -6.20 -1.97 19.98
N ALA A 125 -5.43 -2.77 19.24
CA ALA A 125 -5.68 -4.20 19.04
C ALA A 125 -6.04 -4.95 20.33
N PHE A 126 -5.36 -4.64 21.44
CA PHE A 126 -5.59 -5.27 22.74
C PHE A 126 -6.79 -4.70 23.50
N PHE A 127 -7.27 -3.51 23.10
CA PHE A 127 -8.40 -2.81 23.71
C PHE A 127 -9.65 -2.75 22.82
N VAL A 128 -9.66 -3.42 21.66
CA VAL A 128 -10.79 -3.48 20.70
C VAL A 128 -12.13 -3.83 21.37
N ASN A 129 -12.11 -4.68 22.40
CA ASN A 129 -13.31 -5.12 23.12
C ASN A 129 -13.59 -4.32 24.41
N SER A 130 -12.75 -3.34 24.74
CA SER A 130 -12.88 -2.54 25.95
C SER A 130 -14.04 -1.55 25.83
N LYS A 131 -14.84 -1.38 26.89
CA LYS A 131 -15.94 -0.38 26.95
C LYS A 131 -15.51 1.00 27.44
N LYS A 132 -14.20 1.27 27.49
CA LYS A 132 -13.66 2.55 27.97
C LYS A 132 -13.97 3.68 26.97
N SER A 133 -14.33 4.85 27.49
CA SER A 133 -14.70 6.03 26.69
C SER A 133 -13.61 6.51 25.72
N TRP A 134 -12.33 6.39 26.09
CA TRP A 134 -11.22 6.75 25.22
C TRP A 134 -11.09 5.83 23.99
N VAL A 135 -11.49 4.56 24.11
CA VAL A 135 -11.50 3.60 22.98
C VAL A 135 -12.62 3.97 22.00
N LYS A 136 -13.78 4.38 22.50
CA LYS A 136 -14.86 4.92 21.65
C LYS A 136 -14.39 6.14 20.86
N LYS A 137 -13.72 7.09 21.54
CA LYS A 137 -13.14 8.28 20.89
C LYS A 137 -12.08 7.90 19.84
N TYR A 138 -11.25 6.90 20.13
CA TYR A 138 -10.26 6.39 19.19
C TYR A 138 -10.89 5.90 17.88
N PHE A 139 -11.94 5.07 17.99
CA PHE A 139 -12.63 4.58 16.80
C PHE A 139 -13.33 5.70 16.03
N ALA A 140 -13.88 6.72 16.70
CA ALA A 140 -14.43 7.89 16.01
C ALA A 140 -13.37 8.64 15.17
N VAL A 141 -12.18 8.88 15.75
CA VAL A 141 -11.07 9.51 15.03
C VAL A 141 -10.60 8.63 13.88
N THR A 142 -10.49 7.32 14.11
CA THR A 142 -10.10 6.34 13.07
C THR A 142 -11.08 6.37 11.90
N ILE A 143 -12.39 6.36 12.16
CA ILE A 143 -13.43 6.45 11.13
C ILE A 143 -13.27 7.73 10.31
N GLY A 144 -13.08 8.88 10.98
CA GLY A 144 -12.86 10.16 10.30
C GLY A 144 -11.61 10.15 9.41
N GLY A 145 -10.50 9.61 9.90
CA GLY A 145 -9.26 9.46 9.13
C GLY A 145 -9.41 8.54 7.92
N LEU A 146 -10.08 7.40 8.08
CA LEU A 146 -10.33 6.45 6.99
C LEU A 146 -11.23 7.04 5.90
N ILE A 147 -12.29 7.77 6.28
CA ILE A 147 -13.16 8.48 5.32
C ILE A 147 -12.34 9.54 4.58
N LEU A 148 -11.53 10.32 5.29
CA LEU A 148 -10.65 11.32 4.68
C LEU A 148 -9.72 10.69 3.65
N VAL A 149 -9.08 9.56 3.96
CA VAL A 149 -8.22 8.83 3.01
C VAL A 149 -9.01 8.42 1.78
N LEU A 150 -10.17 7.78 1.94
CA LEU A 150 -10.99 7.32 0.81
C LEU A 150 -11.44 8.46 -0.10
N MET A 151 -11.67 9.66 0.44
CA MET A 151 -12.08 10.83 -0.33
C MET A 151 -10.89 11.57 -0.97
N ALA A 152 -9.77 11.70 -0.26
CA ALA A 152 -8.68 12.61 -0.62
C ALA A 152 -7.49 11.94 -1.32
N TRP A 153 -7.35 10.62 -1.30
CA TRP A 153 -6.12 9.96 -1.74
C TRP A 153 -5.77 10.14 -3.22
N PHE A 154 -6.74 10.45 -4.09
CA PHE A 154 -6.49 10.77 -5.50
C PHE A 154 -5.79 12.13 -5.68
N ILE A 155 -5.89 13.03 -4.69
CA ILE A 155 -5.34 14.39 -4.71
C ILE A 155 -3.97 14.41 -3.99
N LEU A 156 -3.73 13.46 -3.10
CA LEU A 156 -2.48 13.38 -2.35
C LEU A 156 -1.28 13.15 -3.29
N PRO A 157 -0.11 13.75 -2.98
CA PRO A 157 1.09 13.59 -3.80
C PRO A 157 1.59 12.13 -3.81
N GLN A 158 1.22 11.34 -2.81
CA GLN A 158 1.44 9.90 -2.76
C GLN A 158 0.11 9.16 -2.86
N GLN A 159 -0.03 8.34 -3.90
CA GLN A 159 -1.19 7.48 -4.07
C GLN A 159 -1.05 6.19 -3.25
N MET A 160 -2.15 5.78 -2.62
CA MET A 160 -2.28 4.46 -2.00
C MET A 160 -2.39 3.38 -3.08
N ASN A 161 -1.90 2.18 -2.83
CA ASN A 161 -2.14 1.07 -3.76
C ASN A 161 -3.64 0.72 -3.79
N ASN A 162 -4.25 0.77 -4.98
CA ASN A 162 -5.68 0.48 -5.18
C ASN A 162 -6.06 -0.90 -4.62
N ALA A 163 -5.17 -1.89 -4.69
CA ALA A 163 -5.44 -3.22 -4.17
C ALA A 163 -5.74 -3.22 -2.66
N LEU A 164 -5.32 -2.20 -1.90
CA LEU A 164 -5.58 -2.05 -0.46
C LEU A 164 -6.94 -1.41 -0.15
N LEU A 165 -7.65 -0.89 -1.16
CA LEU A 165 -8.96 -0.25 -0.97
C LEU A 165 -9.95 -1.14 -0.20
N PRO A 166 -10.09 -2.46 -0.50
CA PRO A 166 -10.95 -3.34 0.29
C PRO A 166 -10.51 -3.48 1.76
N ILE A 167 -9.21 -3.39 2.05
CA ILE A 167 -8.69 -3.43 3.43
C ILE A 167 -9.04 -2.14 4.18
N VAL A 168 -8.92 -0.98 3.54
CA VAL A 168 -9.32 0.30 4.14
C VAL A 168 -10.83 0.33 4.40
N LEU A 169 -11.64 -0.17 3.46
CA LEU A 169 -13.09 -0.33 3.67
C LEU A 169 -13.40 -1.32 4.79
N LEU A 170 -12.64 -2.41 4.90
CA LEU A 170 -12.79 -3.38 5.98
C LEU A 170 -12.48 -2.74 7.33
N LEU A 171 -11.37 -2.00 7.45
CA LEU A 171 -11.02 -1.25 8.65
C LEU A 171 -12.11 -0.24 9.02
N LEU A 172 -12.66 0.47 8.03
CA LEU A 172 -13.75 1.42 8.24
C LEU A 172 -14.99 0.72 8.79
N TYR A 173 -15.43 -0.36 8.14
CA TYR A 173 -16.59 -1.14 8.57
C TYR A 173 -16.41 -1.74 9.98
N ARG A 174 -15.24 -2.32 10.27
CA ARG A 174 -14.99 -2.86 11.62
C ARG A 174 -14.91 -1.75 12.67
N SER A 175 -14.32 -0.61 12.34
CA SER A 175 -14.27 0.55 13.23
C SER A 175 -15.67 1.09 13.56
N THR A 176 -16.58 1.17 12.58
CA THR A 176 -17.96 1.63 12.80
C THR A 176 -18.75 0.64 13.66
N CYS A 177 -18.64 -0.67 13.40
CA CYS A 177 -19.23 -1.70 14.26
C CYS A 177 -18.73 -1.59 15.70
N ARG A 178 -17.43 -1.34 15.90
CA ARG A 178 -16.85 -1.16 17.23
C ARG A 178 -17.37 0.10 17.91
N PHE A 179 -17.44 1.21 17.20
CA PHE A 179 -17.97 2.47 17.73
C PHE A 179 -19.45 2.35 18.17
N GLN A 180 -20.28 1.67 17.38
CA GLN A 180 -21.70 1.45 17.66
C GLN A 180 -21.94 0.50 18.85
N ALA A 181 -20.98 -0.39 19.15
CA ALA A 181 -21.11 -1.32 20.26
C ALA A 181 -20.94 -0.66 21.66
N PHE A 182 -20.59 0.63 21.75
CA PHE A 182 -20.46 1.38 23.01
C PHE A 182 -21.72 2.17 23.34
#